data_AF-A0A317CWX6-F1
#
_entry.id   AF-A0A317CWX6-F1
#
_cell.length_a   1.000
_cell.length_b   1.000
_cell.length_c   1.000
_cell.angle_alpha   90.00
_cell.angle_beta   90.00
_cell.angle_gamma   90.00
#
_symmetry.space_group_name_H-M   'P 1'
#
loop_
_entity.id
_entity.type
_entity.pdbx_description
1 polymer ?
#
loop_
_entity_poly.entity_id
_entity_poly.type
_entity_poly.pdbx_seq_one_letter_code
_entity_poly.pdbx_strand_id
1 'polypeptide(L)'
;MPAESRLAAGARLAVTTFSTLPVRAGRIDRPVAGVAMALAPAVGVLLGVLLAGVLLLAGAVAPPLVAAGVTVGAAALLTRGLHLDGLADTVDALGSYRRGAAALEIMKKPDVGPFGVVALVVVLLIQAAALAELAGRSWPACLAAVVA
;
A
#
# COMPACT_ATOMS: atom_id res chain seq x y z
N MET A 1 -17.47 2.48 -30.64
CA MET A 1 -16.98 1.71 -29.48
C MET A 1 -18.05 1.76 -28.41
N PRO A 2 -18.50 0.63 -27.84
CA PRO A 2 -19.50 0.66 -26.77
C PRO A 2 -18.94 1.50 -25.60
N ALA A 3 -19.78 2.36 -25.04
CA ALA A 3 -19.38 3.19 -23.91
C ALA A 3 -18.97 2.28 -22.73
N GLU A 4 -17.71 2.38 -22.30
CA GLU A 4 -17.19 1.61 -21.16
C GLU A 4 -18.06 1.90 -19.92
N SER A 5 -18.54 0.84 -19.27
CA SER A 5 -19.37 1.00 -18.08
C SER A 5 -18.57 1.66 -16.96
N ARG A 6 -19.24 2.49 -16.14
CA ARG A 6 -18.59 3.18 -15.01
C ARG A 6 -17.90 2.20 -14.06
N LEU A 7 -18.47 1.01 -13.87
CA LEU A 7 -17.90 -0.05 -13.05
C LEU A 7 -16.60 -0.60 -13.64
N ALA A 8 -16.57 -0.91 -14.94
CA ALA A 8 -15.37 -1.41 -15.60
C ALA A 8 -14.24 -0.38 -15.57
N ALA A 9 -14.54 0.89 -15.87
CA ALA A 9 -13.58 1.98 -15.79
C ALA A 9 -13.06 2.17 -14.34
N GLY A 10 -13.96 2.10 -13.34
CA GLY A 10 -13.62 2.25 -11.93
C GLY A 10 -12.76 1.11 -11.41
N ALA A 11 -13.05 -0.14 -11.80
CA ALA A 11 -12.25 -1.31 -11.44
C ALA A 11 -10.83 -1.22 -12.02
N ARG A 12 -10.70 -0.84 -13.29
CA ARG A 12 -9.38 -0.60 -13.91
C ARG A 12 -8.61 0.50 -13.21
N LEU A 13 -9.29 1.60 -12.87
CA LEU A 13 -8.69 2.72 -12.14
C LEU A 13 -8.25 2.30 -10.73
N ALA A 14 -9.03 1.50 -10.00
CA ALA A 14 -8.65 0.98 -8.69
C ALA A 14 -7.38 0.13 -8.80
N VAL A 15 -7.36 -0.84 -9.72
CA VAL A 15 -6.20 -1.73 -9.90
C VAL A 15 -4.95 -0.96 -10.29
N THR A 16 -5.02 -0.03 -11.25
CA THR A 16 -3.82 0.73 -11.66
C THR A 16 -3.35 1.75 -10.63
N THR A 17 -4.24 2.21 -9.74
CA THR A 17 -3.90 3.21 -8.71
C THR A 17 -3.28 2.53 -7.50
N PHE A 18 -3.91 1.46 -7.02
CA PHE A 18 -3.51 0.80 -5.77
C PHE A 18 -2.58 -0.41 -5.98
N SER A 19 -2.22 -0.74 -7.21
CA SER A 19 -1.27 -1.82 -7.51
C SER A 19 -0.31 -1.47 -8.65
N THR A 20 0.74 -2.28 -8.79
CA THR A 20 1.74 -2.20 -9.84
C THR A 20 1.29 -2.74 -11.18
N LEU A 21 0.18 -3.49 -11.22
CA LEU A 21 -0.25 -4.19 -12.41
C LEU A 21 -0.35 -3.23 -13.59
N PRO A 22 0.21 -3.59 -14.78
CA PRO A 22 0.30 -2.71 -15.93
C PRO A 22 -1.04 -2.62 -16.67
N VAL A 23 -2.09 -2.22 -15.97
CA VAL A 23 -3.41 -1.96 -16.52
C VAL A 23 -3.44 -0.48 -16.91
N ARG A 24 -3.62 -0.17 -18.20
CA ARG A 24 -3.81 1.24 -18.61
C ARG A 24 -5.03 1.80 -17.90
N ALA A 25 -4.95 3.01 -17.37
CA ALA A 25 -6.15 3.72 -16.93
C ALA A 25 -7.03 3.99 -18.16
N GLY A 26 -8.35 3.80 -18.02
CA GLY A 26 -9.33 4.14 -19.04
C GLY A 26 -9.79 5.59 -18.88
N ARG A 27 -11.10 5.78 -18.86
CA ARG A 27 -11.71 7.07 -18.51
C ARG A 27 -11.40 7.45 -17.05
N ILE A 28 -10.91 8.67 -16.83
CA ILE A 28 -10.66 9.23 -15.49
C ILE A 28 -11.57 10.44 -15.29
N ASP A 29 -12.60 10.30 -14.47
CA ASP A 29 -13.46 11.40 -14.02
C ASP A 29 -13.92 11.16 -12.57
N ARG A 30 -14.52 12.18 -11.95
CA ARG A 30 -14.97 12.11 -10.54
C ARG A 30 -15.85 10.88 -10.25
N PRO A 31 -16.90 10.57 -11.04
CA PRO A 31 -17.71 9.38 -10.80
C PRO A 31 -16.93 8.06 -10.89
N VAL A 32 -16.00 7.93 -11.83
CA VAL A 32 -15.16 6.74 -11.97
C VAL A 32 -14.17 6.62 -10.80
N ALA A 33 -13.57 7.75 -10.37
CA ALA A 33 -12.73 7.79 -9.19
C ALA A 33 -13.48 7.38 -7.92
N GLY A 34 -14.74 7.80 -7.75
CA GLY A 34 -15.59 7.37 -6.64
C GLY A 34 -15.79 5.85 -6.62
N VAL A 35 -16.02 5.22 -7.77
CA VAL A 35 -16.08 3.76 -7.88
C VAL A 35 -14.73 3.12 -7.57
N ALA A 36 -13.63 3.69 -8.07
CA ALA A 36 -12.29 3.19 -7.80
C ALA A 36 -11.97 3.17 -6.30
N MET A 37 -12.34 4.23 -5.58
CA MET A 37 -12.19 4.30 -4.12
C MET A 37 -13.07 3.29 -3.40
N ALA A 38 -14.31 3.09 -3.85
CA ALA A 38 -15.20 2.07 -3.29
C ALA A 38 -14.67 0.63 -3.49
N LEU A 39 -13.88 0.41 -4.56
CA LEU A 39 -13.23 -0.87 -4.86
C LEU A 39 -11.83 -1.01 -4.23
N ALA A 40 -11.28 0.03 -3.60
CA ALA A 40 -9.95 -0.01 -2.99
C ALA A 40 -9.81 -1.15 -1.95
N PRO A 41 -10.79 -1.42 -1.06
CA PRO A 41 -10.70 -2.53 -0.12
C PRO A 41 -10.59 -3.89 -0.82
N ALA A 42 -11.29 -4.09 -1.95
CA ALA A 42 -11.20 -5.33 -2.71
C ALA A 42 -9.80 -5.54 -3.32
N VAL A 43 -9.16 -4.46 -3.80
CA VAL A 43 -7.75 -4.50 -4.22
C VAL A 43 -6.84 -4.80 -3.04
N GLY A 44 -7.11 -4.22 -1.87
CA GLY A 44 -6.40 -4.50 -0.62
C GLY A 44 -6.45 -5.98 -0.23
N VAL A 45 -7.64 -6.60 -0.25
CA VAL A 45 -7.82 -8.04 0.01
C VAL A 45 -7.01 -8.89 -0.98
N LEU A 46 -7.04 -8.55 -2.27
CA LEU A 46 -6.29 -9.26 -3.30
C LEU A 46 -4.78 -9.20 -3.03
N LEU A 47 -4.25 -8.00 -2.75
CA LEU A 47 -2.85 -7.81 -2.38
C LEU A 47 -2.52 -8.53 -1.07
N GLY A 48 -3.44 -8.54 -0.11
CA GLY A 48 -3.29 -9.21 1.17
C GLY A 48 -3.12 -10.72 1.02
N VAL A 49 -3.94 -11.36 0.20
CA VAL A 49 -3.80 -12.79 -0.12
C VAL A 49 -2.46 -13.07 -0.80
N LEU A 50 -2.03 -12.22 -1.73
CA LEU A 50 -0.73 -12.38 -2.40
C LEU A 50 0.43 -12.26 -1.41
N LEU A 51 0.39 -11.27 -0.52
CA LEU A 51 1.40 -11.05 0.51
C LEU A 51 1.44 -12.16 1.56
N ALA A 52 0.29 -12.74 1.93
CA ALA A 52 0.26 -13.92 2.77
C ALA A 52 0.98 -15.10 2.10
N GLY A 53 0.80 -15.28 0.79
CA GLY A 53 1.55 -16.26 -0.01
C GLY A 53 3.06 -15.99 0.02
N VAL A 54 3.48 -14.74 -0.14
CA VAL A 54 4.90 -14.34 -0.04
C VAL A 54 5.46 -14.69 1.34
N LEU A 55 4.74 -14.36 2.42
CA LEU A 55 5.18 -14.64 3.79
C LEU A 55 5.35 -16.14 4.05
N LEU A 56 4.39 -16.96 3.62
CA LEU A 56 4.44 -18.41 3.78
C LEU A 56 5.59 -19.04 2.99
N LEU A 57 5.77 -18.64 1.73
CA LEU A 57 6.84 -19.16 0.87
C LEU A 57 8.23 -18.74 1.38
N ALA A 58 8.39 -17.48 1.77
CA ALA A 58 9.65 -16.99 2.34
C ALA A 58 9.94 -17.62 3.71
N GLY A 59 8.93 -17.78 4.57
CA GLY A 59 9.05 -18.40 5.88
C GLY A 59 9.39 -19.89 5.83
N ALA A 60 9.12 -20.57 4.72
CA ALA A 60 9.52 -21.97 4.52
C ALA A 60 11.04 -22.16 4.30
N VAL A 61 11.76 -21.11 3.90
CA VAL A 61 13.17 -21.19 3.49
C VAL A 61 14.09 -20.19 4.20
N ALA A 62 13.53 -19.23 4.95
CA ALA A 62 14.29 -18.18 5.62
C ALA A 62 13.78 -17.94 7.05
N PRO A 63 14.62 -17.36 7.94
CA PRO A 63 14.19 -16.96 9.28
C PRO A 63 13.00 -15.99 9.26
N PRO A 64 12.15 -15.97 10.30
CA PRO A 64 10.90 -15.18 10.31
C PRO A 64 11.10 -13.69 9.99
N LEU A 65 12.15 -13.07 10.51
CA LEU A 65 12.44 -11.66 10.26
C LEU A 65 12.81 -11.39 8.80
N VAL A 66 13.52 -12.31 8.15
CA VAL A 66 13.88 -12.20 6.73
C VAL A 66 12.61 -12.35 5.87
N ALA A 67 11.76 -13.34 6.17
CA ALA A 67 10.48 -13.52 5.50
C ALA A 67 9.56 -12.30 5.64
N ALA A 68 9.51 -11.71 6.84
CA ALA A 68 8.78 -10.47 7.10
C ALA A 68 9.34 -9.29 6.30
N GLY A 69 10.65 -9.09 6.29
CA GLY A 69 11.29 -8.02 5.51
C GLY A 69 11.02 -8.15 4.01
N VAL A 70 11.10 -9.37 3.46
CA VAL A 70 10.73 -9.66 2.06
C VAL A 70 9.26 -9.33 1.81
N THR A 71 8.37 -9.68 2.72
CA THR A 71 6.92 -9.42 2.59
C THR A 71 6.61 -7.92 2.64
N VAL A 72 7.25 -7.16 3.54
CA VAL A 72 7.14 -5.69 3.60
C VAL A 72 7.65 -5.06 2.30
N GLY A 73 8.82 -5.51 1.81
CA GLY A 73 9.37 -5.07 0.53
C GLY A 73 8.44 -5.38 -0.64
N ALA A 74 7.84 -6.58 -0.66
CA ALA A 74 6.85 -6.96 -1.67
C ALA A 74 5.60 -6.06 -1.60
N ALA A 75 5.12 -5.69 -0.41
CA ALA A 75 3.98 -4.79 -0.25
C ALA A 75 4.30 -3.38 -0.80
N ALA A 76 5.49 -2.87 -0.50
CA ALA A 76 5.97 -1.60 -1.05
C ALA A 76 6.06 -1.66 -2.58
N LEU A 77 6.68 -2.72 -3.12
CA LEU A 77 6.80 -2.91 -4.57
C LEU A 77 5.43 -3.03 -5.23
N LEU A 78 4.56 -3.90 -4.73
CA LEU A 78 3.25 -4.17 -5.32
C LEU A 78 2.36 -2.93 -5.36
N THR A 79 2.57 -1.95 -4.48
CA THR A 79 1.82 -0.69 -4.43
C THR A 79 2.59 0.50 -5.00
N ARG A 80 3.78 0.30 -5.60
CA ARG A 80 4.71 1.35 -6.05
C ARG A 80 5.13 2.33 -4.95
N GLY A 81 5.05 1.90 -3.70
CA GLY A 81 5.31 2.75 -2.55
C GLY A 81 4.23 3.78 -2.25
N LEU A 82 3.08 3.78 -2.95
CA LEU A 82 2.03 4.81 -2.82
C LEU A 82 1.63 5.10 -1.36
N HIS A 83 1.47 4.06 -0.55
CA HIS A 83 1.10 4.21 0.86
C HIS A 83 2.24 4.73 1.73
N LEU A 84 3.47 4.36 1.40
CA LEU A 84 4.67 4.81 2.12
C LEU A 84 4.96 6.28 1.80
N ASP A 85 4.87 6.65 0.53
CA ASP A 85 4.98 8.02 0.01
C ASP A 85 3.94 8.93 0.68
N GLY A 86 2.66 8.55 0.59
CA GLY A 86 1.58 9.31 1.21
C GLY A 86 1.70 9.42 2.73
N LEU A 87 2.24 8.40 3.41
CA LEU A 87 2.54 8.48 4.85
C LEU A 87 3.65 9.51 5.11
N ALA A 88 4.76 9.44 4.37
CA ALA A 88 5.88 10.34 4.54
C ALA A 88 5.49 11.80 4.27
N ASP A 89 4.82 12.06 3.14
CA ASP A 89 4.33 13.38 2.74
C ASP A 89 3.40 13.98 3.79
N THR A 90 2.45 13.17 4.28
CA THR A 90 1.48 13.61 5.28
C THR A 90 2.18 13.95 6.60
N VAL A 91 3.11 13.10 7.03
CA VAL A 91 3.84 13.32 8.28
C VAL A 91 4.77 14.53 8.19
N ASP A 92 5.46 14.73 7.07
CA ASP A 92 6.32 15.90 6.87
C ASP A 92 5.51 17.19 6.80
N ALA A 93 4.38 17.18 6.10
CA ALA A 93 3.49 18.33 6.04
C ALA A 93 2.94 18.70 7.41
N LEU A 94 2.48 17.71 8.20
CA LEU A 94 1.98 17.94 9.56
C LEU A 94 3.10 18.35 10.53
N GLY A 95 4.25 17.71 10.46
CA GLY A 95 5.43 17.99 11.30
C GLY A 95 6.06 19.35 11.03
N SER A 96 5.81 19.95 9.86
CA SER A 96 6.23 21.32 9.54
C SER A 96 5.46 22.42 10.30
N TYR A 97 4.36 22.06 10.97
CA TYR A 97 3.41 22.96 11.64
C TYR A 97 2.79 24.05 10.72
N ARG A 98 2.97 23.94 9.40
CA ARG A 98 2.34 24.82 8.42
C ARG A 98 0.88 24.41 8.22
N ARG A 99 0.04 25.35 7.77
CA ARG A 99 -1.40 25.12 7.56
C ARG A 99 -1.82 25.46 6.14
N GLY A 100 -2.89 24.83 5.68
CA GLY A 100 -3.51 25.10 4.39
C GLY A 100 -2.56 24.88 3.21
N ALA A 101 -2.50 25.85 2.31
CA ALA A 101 -1.70 25.77 1.08
C ALA A 101 -0.22 25.47 1.36
N ALA A 102 0.37 26.03 2.42
CA ALA A 102 1.78 25.84 2.71
C ALA A 102 2.13 24.40 3.15
N ALA A 103 1.18 23.66 3.76
CA ALA A 103 1.36 22.24 4.06
C ALA A 103 1.21 21.38 2.79
N LEU A 104 0.24 21.72 1.93
CA LEU A 104 0.06 21.05 0.64
C LEU A 104 1.26 21.22 -0.30
N GLU A 105 1.93 22.37 -0.26
CA GLU A 105 3.17 22.57 -1.01
C GLU A 105 4.33 21.71 -0.50
N ILE A 106 4.30 21.28 0.77
CA ILE A 106 5.29 20.32 1.28
C ILE A 106 4.99 18.93 0.76
N MET A 107 3.73 18.48 0.79
CA MET A 107 3.32 17.16 0.27
C MET A 107 3.58 16.96 -1.23
N LYS A 108 3.79 18.04 -1.99
CA LYS A 108 4.08 17.97 -3.43
C LYS A 108 5.58 17.97 -3.74
N LYS A 109 6.43 18.16 -2.72
CA LYS A 109 7.87 18.15 -2.94
C LYS A 109 8.31 16.71 -3.19
N PRO A 110 9.30 16.50 -4.07
CA PRO A 110 9.86 15.18 -4.31
C PRO A 110 10.76 14.68 -3.15
N ASP A 111 11.13 15.56 -2.22
CA ASP A 111 12.03 15.25 -1.13
C ASP A 111 11.28 14.69 0.09
N VAL A 112 11.84 13.68 0.73
CA VAL A 112 11.38 13.22 2.04
C VAL A 112 12.03 14.02 3.16
N GLY A 113 11.22 14.52 4.09
CA GLY A 113 11.68 15.25 5.26
C GLY A 113 12.03 14.33 6.44
N PRO A 114 12.64 14.88 7.51
CA PRO A 114 13.04 14.09 8.67
C PRO A 114 11.89 13.40 9.40
N PHE A 115 10.70 14.03 9.43
CA PHE A 115 9.54 13.43 10.10
C PHE A 115 8.99 12.25 9.31
N GLY A 116 8.92 12.37 7.97
CA GLY A 116 8.56 11.30 7.07
C GLY A 116 9.50 10.11 7.20
N VAL A 117 10.82 10.34 7.22
CA VAL A 117 11.82 9.28 7.44
C VAL A 117 11.59 8.56 8.77
N VAL A 118 11.41 9.30 9.87
CA VAL A 118 11.19 8.70 11.20
C VAL A 118 9.90 7.86 11.21
N ALA A 119 8.81 8.37 10.63
CA ALA A 119 7.56 7.64 10.55
C ALA A 119 7.67 6.36 9.70
N LEU A 120 8.36 6.43 8.56
CA LEU A 120 8.62 5.26 7.72
C LEU A 120 9.42 4.22 8.49
N VAL A 121 10.49 4.60 9.18
CA VAL A 121 11.29 3.67 9.99
C VAL A 121 10.43 3.00 11.05
N VAL A 122 9.66 3.77 11.82
CA VAL A 122 8.80 3.22 12.88
C VAL A 122 7.75 2.27 12.32
N VAL A 123 7.03 2.66 11.26
CA VAL A 123 5.97 1.84 10.67
C VAL A 123 6.53 0.57 10.04
N LEU A 124 7.63 0.65 9.27
CA LEU A 124 8.23 -0.51 8.63
C LEU A 124 8.80 -1.50 9.65
N LEU A 125 9.38 -1.01 10.76
CA LEU A 125 9.84 -1.86 11.85
C LEU A 125 8.68 -2.57 12.55
N ILE A 126 7.58 -1.86 12.82
CA ILE A 126 6.38 -2.46 13.42
C ILE A 126 5.78 -3.52 12.47
N GLN A 127 5.66 -3.22 11.18
CA GLN A 127 5.17 -4.16 10.18
C GLN A 127 6.05 -5.41 10.11
N ALA A 128 7.37 -5.24 10.04
CA ALA A 128 8.31 -6.36 9.99
C ALA A 128 8.24 -7.21 11.28
N ALA A 129 8.19 -6.58 12.45
CA ALA A 129 8.06 -7.30 13.73
C ALA A 129 6.74 -8.08 13.81
N ALA A 130 5.62 -7.45 13.43
CA ALA A 130 4.31 -8.08 13.44
C ALA A 130 4.24 -9.28 12.48
N LEU A 131 4.79 -9.14 11.26
CA LEU A 131 4.82 -10.23 10.29
C LEU A 131 5.79 -11.35 10.68
N ALA A 132 6.91 -11.03 11.34
CA ALA A 132 7.86 -12.03 11.84
C ALA A 132 7.22 -12.90 12.93
N GLU A 133 6.48 -12.29 13.85
CA GLU A 133 5.67 -13.00 14.85
C GLU A 133 4.61 -13.90 14.19
N LEU A 134 3.99 -13.41 13.12
CA LEU A 134 2.93 -14.13 12.44
C LEU A 134 3.45 -15.31 11.60
N ALA A 135 4.63 -15.16 10.98
CA ALA A 135 5.29 -16.22 10.22
C ALA A 135 5.60 -17.46 11.07
N GLY A 136 5.77 -17.29 12.39
CA GLY A 136 5.93 -18.40 13.35
C GLY A 136 4.61 -19.06 13.80
N ARG A 137 3.46 -18.55 13.37
CA ARG A 137 2.12 -19.06 13.74
C ARG A 137 1.51 -19.89 12.61
N SER A 138 0.24 -20.28 12.76
CA SER A 138 -0.47 -21.08 11.76
C SER A 138 -0.83 -20.28 10.50
N TRP A 139 -0.92 -20.97 9.36
CA TRP A 139 -1.26 -20.36 8.06
C TRP A 139 -2.61 -19.58 8.04
N PRO A 140 -3.67 -19.92 8.80
CA PRO A 140 -4.89 -19.12 8.86
C PRO A 140 -4.67 -17.77 9.55
N ALA A 141 -3.78 -17.72 10.55
CA ALA A 141 -3.40 -16.47 11.21
C ALA A 141 -2.63 -15.55 10.23
N CYS A 142 -1.78 -16.14 9.38
CA CYS A 142 -1.08 -15.43 8.30
C CYS A 142 -2.05 -14.80 7.30
N LEU A 143 -3.10 -15.52 6.88
CA LEU A 143 -4.12 -14.97 5.97
C LEU A 143 -4.97 -13.89 6.63
N ALA A 144 -5.43 -14.10 7.86
CA ALA A 144 -6.32 -13.17 8.54
C ALA A 144 -5.65 -11.81 8.79
N ALA A 145 -4.36 -11.77 9.15
CA ALA A 145 -3.70 -10.51 9.48
C ALA A 145 -3.18 -9.73 8.27
N VAL A 146 -3.07 -10.36 7.10
CA VAL A 146 -2.58 -9.69 5.88
C VAL A 146 -3.76 -9.21 5.02
N VAL A 147 -4.97 -9.74 5.26
CA VAL A 147 -6.21 -9.33 4.59
C VAL A 147 -7.00 -8.27 5.39
N ALA A 148 -6.79 -8.18 6.70
CA ALA A 148 -7.40 -7.18 7.59
C ALA A 148 -6.59 -5.88 7.64
#